data_AF-A0A7S2YUW1-F1
#
_entry.id   AF-A0A7S2YUW1-F1
#
_cell.length_a   1.000
_cell.length_b   1.000
_cell.length_c   1.000
_cell.angle_alpha   90.00
_cell.angle_beta   90.00
_cell.angle_gamma   90.00
#
_symmetry.space_group_name_H-M   'P 1'
#
loop_
_entity.id
_entity.type
_entity.pdbx_description
1 polymer ?
#
loop_
_entity_poly.entity_id
_entity_poly.type
_entity_poly.pdbx_seq_one_letter_code
_entity_poly.pdbx_strand_id
1 'polypeptide(L)'
;EGKYTYWHSTAHLVGQALELEYGADLTIGPPIEEGFYYDCYMGDKTFHEEDKAKLSKRIDKIIKEKQEFQRAVVTREEALHMFQENPFKIEVIEGLPEGSTITLYRNGPFCDLCRGPHVPHTGLIKAFSITQTSRSFWRADVNNAPLMRVYGVSYPDKKLLKKYEHRIAEAKKRDHRVLGLKQDLYFFSQVSPGSFFFQAYGT
;
A
#
# COMPACT_ATOMS: atom_id res chain seq x y z
N GLU A 1 -2.79 17.58 6.95
CA GLU A 1 -1.48 17.14 7.49
C GLU A 1 -1.60 15.90 8.39
N GLY A 2 -2.27 15.94 9.55
CA GLY A 2 -2.31 14.78 10.46
C GLY A 2 -2.88 13.46 9.90
N LYS A 3 -3.85 13.51 8.97
CA LYS A 3 -4.40 12.33 8.29
C LYS A 3 -3.34 11.61 7.44
N TYR A 4 -2.53 12.36 6.70
CA TYR A 4 -1.45 11.83 5.87
C TYR A 4 -0.37 11.19 6.73
N THR A 5 0.05 11.83 7.82
CA THR A 5 0.99 11.26 8.81
C THR A 5 0.49 9.94 9.38
N TYR A 6 -0.81 9.86 9.72
CA TYR A 6 -1.42 8.66 10.27
C TYR A 6 -1.43 7.50 9.26
N TRP A 7 -1.79 7.79 8.01
CA TRP A 7 -1.76 6.81 6.93
C TRP A 7 -0.36 6.39 6.53
N HIS A 8 0.57 7.32 6.46
CA HIS A 8 1.98 7.05 6.20
C HIS A 8 2.58 6.15 7.28
N SER A 9 2.24 6.40 8.55
CA SER A 9 2.61 5.50 9.65
C SER A 9 2.02 4.12 9.48
N THR A 10 0.76 4.02 9.06
CA THR A 10 0.12 2.72 8.80
C THR A 10 0.76 2.00 7.62
N ALA A 11 1.21 2.74 6.59
CA ALA A 11 1.94 2.16 5.46
C ALA A 11 3.21 1.46 5.94
N HIS A 12 3.97 2.03 6.89
CA HIS A 12 5.13 1.35 7.48
C HIS A 12 4.78 0.02 8.18
N LEU A 13 3.64 -0.05 8.89
CA LEU A 13 3.18 -1.31 9.48
C LEU A 13 2.89 -2.36 8.39
N VAL A 14 2.34 -1.93 7.26
CA VAL A 14 2.10 -2.81 6.10
C VAL A 14 3.41 -3.26 5.48
N GLY A 15 4.38 -2.36 5.28
CA GLY A 15 5.72 -2.68 4.79
C GLY A 15 6.41 -3.73 5.67
N GLN A 16 6.46 -3.49 6.99
CA GLN A 16 6.99 -4.45 7.95
C GLN A 16 6.29 -5.81 7.89
N ALA A 17 4.96 -5.80 7.77
CA ALA A 17 4.20 -7.05 7.69
C ALA A 17 4.47 -7.81 6.38
N LEU A 18 4.64 -7.11 5.26
CA LEU A 18 4.98 -7.71 3.96
C LEU A 18 6.38 -8.32 3.97
N GLU A 19 7.36 -7.61 4.53
CA GLU A 19 8.72 -8.10 4.69
C GLU A 19 8.75 -9.36 5.57
N LEU A 20 8.11 -9.33 6.75
CA LEU A 20 8.13 -10.46 7.68
C LEU A 20 7.36 -11.69 7.20
N GLU A 21 6.22 -11.52 6.51
CA GLU A 21 5.36 -12.64 6.12
C GLU A 21 5.68 -13.21 4.73
N TYR A 22 6.33 -12.42 3.87
CA TYR A 22 6.58 -12.78 2.48
C TYR A 22 8.03 -12.62 2.03
N GLY A 23 8.90 -11.96 2.82
CA GLY A 23 10.25 -11.62 2.38
C GLY A 23 10.23 -10.72 1.15
N ALA A 24 9.28 -9.78 1.11
CA ALA A 24 9.06 -8.94 -0.05
C ALA A 24 10.05 -7.76 -0.07
N ASP A 25 10.62 -7.46 -1.23
CA ASP A 25 11.46 -6.27 -1.39
C ASP A 25 10.55 -5.04 -1.46
N LEU A 26 10.59 -4.25 -0.40
CA LEU A 26 9.77 -3.06 -0.26
C LEU A 26 10.25 -1.95 -1.20
N THR A 27 9.32 -1.21 -1.78
CA THR A 27 9.64 -0.12 -2.70
C THR A 27 9.12 1.23 -2.19
N ILE A 28 7.88 1.62 -2.48
CA ILE A 28 7.32 2.93 -2.15
C ILE A 28 5.95 2.75 -1.48
N GLY A 29 5.73 3.44 -0.36
CA GLY A 29 4.47 3.40 0.38
C GLY A 29 3.92 4.79 0.76
N PRO A 30 3.45 5.59 -0.22
CA PRO A 30 3.00 6.93 0.06
C PRO A 30 1.53 6.93 0.57
N PRO A 31 1.17 7.89 1.42
CA PRO A 31 -0.23 8.20 1.65
C PRO A 31 -0.84 8.83 0.38
N ILE A 32 -2.12 8.56 0.14
CA ILE A 32 -2.90 9.09 -0.98
C ILE A 32 -4.13 9.84 -0.44
N GLU A 33 -4.95 10.42 -1.31
CA GLU A 33 -6.15 11.19 -0.92
C GLU A 33 -7.09 10.40 0.01
N GLU A 34 -7.27 9.11 -0.30
CA GLU A 34 -8.12 8.20 0.45
C GLU A 34 -7.36 6.94 0.91
N GLY A 35 -6.38 7.12 1.79
CA GLY A 35 -5.66 6.05 2.46
C GLY A 35 -4.18 6.08 2.14
N PHE A 36 -3.63 4.91 1.83
CA PHE A 36 -2.26 4.73 1.39
C PHE A 36 -2.18 3.50 0.49
N TYR A 37 -1.05 3.35 -0.18
CA TYR A 37 -0.66 2.06 -0.73
C TYR A 37 0.77 1.72 -0.33
N TYR A 38 1.15 0.47 -0.54
CA TYR A 38 2.53 0.02 -0.45
C TYR A 38 2.84 -0.90 -1.62
N ASP A 39 3.87 -0.54 -2.38
CA ASP A 39 4.40 -1.37 -3.46
C ASP A 39 5.55 -2.24 -2.96
N CYS A 40 5.49 -3.52 -3.25
CA CYS A 40 6.57 -4.45 -2.98
C CYS A 40 6.76 -5.44 -4.13
N TYR A 41 8.00 -5.84 -4.35
CA TYR A 41 8.34 -6.93 -5.24
C TYR A 41 8.29 -8.24 -4.46
N MET A 42 7.63 -9.24 -5.02
CA MET A 42 7.41 -10.53 -4.37
C MET A 42 8.01 -11.71 -5.16
N GLY A 43 8.81 -11.43 -6.19
CA GLY A 43 9.28 -12.44 -7.14
C GLY A 43 8.10 -13.19 -7.77
N ASP A 44 8.15 -14.53 -7.71
CA ASP A 44 7.11 -15.41 -8.25
C ASP A 44 5.87 -15.54 -7.34
N LYS A 45 5.92 -14.99 -6.12
CA LYS A 45 4.80 -15.10 -5.18
C LYS A 45 3.68 -14.16 -5.60
N THR A 46 2.44 -14.64 -5.48
CA THR A 46 1.24 -13.84 -5.69
C THR A 46 0.51 -13.63 -4.37
N PHE A 47 -0.10 -12.45 -4.21
CA PHE A 47 -0.93 -12.13 -3.05
C PHE A 47 -2.40 -12.42 -3.35
N HIS A 48 -2.99 -13.32 -2.57
CA HIS A 48 -4.38 -13.76 -2.70
C HIS A 48 -5.29 -13.08 -1.66
N GLU A 49 -6.61 -13.26 -1.78
CA GLU A 49 -7.55 -12.67 -0.81
C GLU A 49 -7.35 -13.22 0.61
N GLU A 50 -6.97 -14.49 0.74
CA GLU A 50 -6.67 -15.14 2.02
C GLU A 50 -5.45 -14.52 2.72
N ASP A 51 -4.50 -14.00 1.94
CA ASP A 51 -3.31 -13.31 2.44
C ASP A 51 -3.67 -11.99 3.14
N LYS A 52 -4.80 -11.35 2.81
CA LYS A 52 -5.26 -10.16 3.53
C LYS A 52 -5.49 -10.45 5.00
N ALA A 53 -6.06 -11.61 5.33
CA ALA A 53 -6.30 -12.00 6.72
C ALA A 53 -4.99 -12.28 7.45
N LYS A 54 -4.02 -12.92 6.78
CA LYS A 54 -2.68 -13.18 7.32
C LYS A 54 -1.93 -11.87 7.59
N LEU A 55 -1.90 -10.97 6.61
CA LEU A 55 -1.26 -9.66 6.72
C LEU A 55 -1.91 -8.81 7.84
N SER A 56 -3.24 -8.77 7.91
CA SER A 56 -3.97 -8.04 8.95
C SER A 56 -3.64 -8.56 10.35
N LYS A 57 -3.56 -9.88 10.54
CA LYS A 57 -3.14 -10.48 11.83
C LYS A 57 -1.73 -10.06 12.23
N ARG A 58 -0.79 -9.94 11.28
CA ARG A 58 0.56 -9.46 11.55
C ARG A 58 0.56 -7.98 11.94
N ILE A 59 -0.18 -7.14 11.22
CA ILE A 59 -0.32 -5.71 11.54
C ILE A 59 -0.92 -5.52 12.95
N ASP A 60 -1.94 -6.30 13.31
CA ASP A 60 -2.50 -6.29 14.67
C ASP A 60 -1.46 -6.62 15.76
N LYS A 61 -0.53 -7.55 15.49
CA LYS A 61 0.58 -7.85 16.41
C LYS A 61 1.52 -6.64 16.55
N ILE A 62 1.93 -6.04 15.42
CA ILE A 62 2.79 -4.84 15.40
C ILE A 62 2.15 -3.68 16.17
N ILE A 63 0.83 -3.48 16.05
CA ILE A 63 0.09 -2.45 16.81
C ILE A 63 0.13 -2.74 18.31
N LYS A 64 -0.07 -4.00 18.71
CA LYS A 64 -0.03 -4.42 20.13
C LYS A 64 1.34 -4.26 20.76
N GLU A 65 2.40 -4.42 19.98
CA GLU A 65 3.79 -4.21 20.42
C GLU A 65 4.11 -2.73 20.71
N LYS A 66 3.30 -1.78 20.22
CA LYS A 66 3.48 -0.33 20.43
C LYS A 66 4.90 0.15 20.11
N GLN A 67 5.47 -0.36 19.03
CA GLN A 67 6.82 0.00 18.57
C GLN A 67 6.91 1.52 18.36
N GLU A 68 7.96 2.14 18.87
CA GLU A 68 8.23 3.56 18.67
C GLU A 68 8.79 3.80 17.27
N PHE A 69 8.41 4.93 16.67
CA PHE A 69 9.01 5.39 15.42
C PHE A 69 10.24 6.24 15.71
N GLN A 70 11.42 5.73 15.35
CA GLN A 70 12.70 6.38 15.58
C GLN A 70 13.28 6.86 14.26
N ARG A 71 13.49 8.17 14.15
CA ARG A 71 14.11 8.79 12.98
C ARG A 71 15.63 8.76 13.12
N ALA A 72 16.31 8.27 12.11
CA ALA A 72 17.76 8.37 11.97
C ALA A 72 18.11 9.18 10.70
N VAL A 73 19.18 9.96 10.78
CA VAL A 73 19.81 10.59 9.61
C VAL A 73 21.10 9.81 9.35
N VAL A 74 21.30 9.39 8.11
CA VAL A 74 22.39 8.50 7.73
C VAL A 74 23.09 9.01 6.49
N THR A 75 24.34 8.61 6.28
CA THR A 75 25.04 8.92 5.04
C THR A 75 24.52 8.08 3.89
N ARG A 76 24.89 8.45 2.66
CA ARG A 76 24.53 7.67 1.47
C ARG A 76 25.17 6.29 1.51
N GLU A 77 26.42 6.20 1.95
CA GLU A 77 27.17 4.95 2.06
C GLU A 77 26.53 4.02 3.09
N GLU A 78 26.14 4.55 4.26
CA GLU A 78 25.41 3.80 5.28
C GLU A 78 24.06 3.29 4.76
N ALA A 79 23.31 4.14 4.06
CA ALA A 79 22.03 3.76 3.45
C ALA A 79 22.20 2.65 2.41
N LEU A 80 23.17 2.78 1.50
CA LEU A 80 23.46 1.76 0.48
C LEU A 80 23.87 0.44 1.12
N HIS A 81 24.71 0.47 2.15
CA HIS A 81 25.10 -0.74 2.88
C HIS A 81 23.92 -1.40 3.60
N MET A 82 23.04 -0.62 4.23
CA MET A 82 21.84 -1.15 4.91
C MET A 82 20.84 -1.80 3.95
N PHE A 83 20.67 -1.24 2.75
CA PHE A 83 19.71 -1.72 1.75
C PHE A 83 20.36 -2.51 0.61
N GLN A 84 21.57 -3.05 0.80
CA GLN A 84 22.33 -3.73 -0.26
C GLN A 84 21.61 -4.95 -0.87
N GLU A 85 20.68 -5.55 -0.14
CA GLU A 85 19.88 -6.69 -0.61
C GLU A 85 18.59 -6.28 -1.35
N ASN A 86 18.21 -4.99 -1.30
CA ASN A 86 16.99 -4.49 -1.94
C ASN A 86 17.33 -3.56 -3.13
N PRO A 87 17.29 -4.07 -4.38
CA PRO A 87 17.71 -3.31 -5.55
C PRO A 87 16.87 -2.05 -5.79
N PHE A 88 15.60 -2.05 -5.40
CA PHE A 88 14.72 -0.89 -5.56
C PHE A 88 15.12 0.25 -4.63
N LYS A 89 15.53 -0.06 -3.40
CA LYS A 89 15.99 0.94 -2.43
C LYS A 89 17.34 1.52 -2.84
N ILE A 90 18.24 0.71 -3.37
CA ILE A 90 19.51 1.15 -3.96
C ILE A 90 19.25 2.18 -5.06
N GLU A 91 18.40 1.85 -6.05
CA GLU A 91 18.08 2.77 -7.15
C GLU A 91 17.47 4.09 -6.63
N VAL A 92 16.60 4.03 -5.61
CA VAL A 92 16.05 5.24 -4.99
C VAL A 92 17.14 6.08 -4.34
N ILE A 93 18.08 5.47 -3.60
CA ILE A 93 19.18 6.18 -2.93
C ILE A 93 20.12 6.82 -3.96
N GLU A 94 20.52 6.06 -4.98
CA GLU A 94 21.42 6.52 -6.04
C GLU A 94 20.81 7.68 -6.83
N GLY A 95 19.50 7.62 -7.09
CA GLY A 95 18.75 8.67 -7.78
C GLY A 95 18.54 9.96 -6.98
N LEU A 96 18.92 10.02 -5.70
CA LEU A 96 18.86 11.27 -4.93
C LEU A 96 19.98 12.23 -5.38
N PRO A 97 19.74 13.55 -5.42
CA PRO A 97 20.79 14.54 -5.66
C PRO A 97 21.95 14.44 -4.66
N GLU A 98 23.16 14.79 -5.08
CA GLU A 98 24.31 14.90 -4.17
C GLU A 98 24.03 15.90 -3.04
N GLY A 99 24.50 15.59 -1.83
CA GLY A 99 24.24 16.39 -0.63
C GLY A 99 22.83 16.24 -0.03
N SER A 100 21.94 15.45 -0.64
CA SER A 100 20.62 15.17 -0.06
C SER A 100 20.72 14.49 1.30
N THR A 101 20.00 15.02 2.30
CA THR A 101 19.85 14.35 3.60
C THR A 101 19.01 13.08 3.43
N ILE A 102 19.59 11.93 3.72
CA ILE A 102 18.89 10.64 3.74
C ILE A 102 18.43 10.36 5.15
N THR A 103 17.15 10.07 5.30
CA THR A 103 16.55 9.74 6.59
C THR A 103 15.87 8.38 6.54
N LEU A 104 15.99 7.68 7.66
CA LEU A 104 15.37 6.39 7.91
C LEU A 104 14.41 6.50 9.07
N TYR A 105 13.36 5.69 9.02
CA TYR A 105 12.48 5.47 10.15
C TYR A 105 12.52 4.00 10.53
N ARG A 106 12.83 3.77 11.80
CA ARG A 106 12.78 2.45 12.41
C ARG A 106 11.51 2.31 13.24
N ASN A 107 10.82 1.18 13.12
CA ASN A 107 9.82 0.72 14.08
C ASN A 107 10.03 -0.75 14.41
N GLY A 108 10.45 -1.01 15.65
CA GLY A 108 10.83 -2.36 16.10
C GLY A 108 11.99 -2.92 15.28
N PRO A 109 11.86 -4.11 14.66
CA PRO A 109 12.88 -4.68 13.77
C PRO A 109 12.89 -4.05 12.37
N PHE A 110 11.87 -3.27 12.00
CA PHE A 110 11.72 -2.72 10.65
C PHE A 110 12.44 -1.39 10.49
N CYS A 111 13.05 -1.15 9.33
CA CYS A 111 13.68 0.10 8.96
C CYS A 111 13.34 0.44 7.50
N ASP A 112 12.94 1.69 7.23
CA ASP A 112 12.65 2.13 5.86
C ASP A 112 13.15 3.54 5.53
N LEU A 113 13.50 3.75 4.25
CA LEU A 113 13.80 5.04 3.65
C LEU A 113 12.55 5.91 3.66
N CYS A 114 12.55 6.93 4.52
CA CYS A 114 11.38 7.73 4.74
C CYS A 114 11.74 9.11 5.31
N ARG A 115 11.09 10.16 4.81
CA ARG A 115 11.24 11.54 5.31
C ARG A 115 10.34 11.85 6.51
N GLY A 116 9.25 11.09 6.69
CA GLY A 116 8.25 11.32 7.71
C GLY A 116 7.38 12.56 7.43
N PRO A 117 6.65 13.07 8.44
CA PRO A 117 6.65 12.60 9.84
C PRO A 117 5.83 11.31 10.05
N HIS A 118 6.00 10.70 11.23
CA HIS A 118 5.23 9.55 11.72
C HIS A 118 4.51 9.89 13.03
N VAL A 119 3.51 9.08 13.39
CA VAL A 119 2.94 9.09 14.75
C VAL A 119 3.99 8.59 15.76
N PRO A 120 3.88 8.93 17.06
CA PRO A 120 4.88 8.51 18.06
C PRO A 120 5.14 7.00 18.14
N HIS A 121 4.08 6.17 18.08
CA HIS A 121 4.22 4.72 18.16
C HIS A 121 3.08 3.99 17.42
N THR A 122 3.33 2.75 16.99
CA THR A 122 2.39 1.93 16.19
C THR A 122 1.04 1.72 16.88
N GLY A 123 1.04 1.65 18.21
CA GLY A 123 -0.17 1.48 19.04
C GLY A 123 -1.19 2.62 18.97
N LEU A 124 -0.85 3.76 18.35
CA LEU A 124 -1.82 4.83 18.05
C LEU A 124 -2.73 4.46 16.87
N ILE A 125 -2.33 3.51 16.03
CA ILE A 125 -3.18 2.99 14.96
C ILE A 125 -4.28 2.11 15.58
N LYS A 126 -5.53 2.59 15.60
CA LYS A 126 -6.65 1.90 16.29
C LYS A 126 -7.54 1.05 15.40
N ALA A 127 -7.76 1.50 14.16
CA ALA A 127 -8.59 0.81 13.18
C ALA A 127 -7.93 0.92 11.82
N PHE A 128 -7.75 -0.21 11.13
CA PHE A 128 -7.24 -0.24 9.77
C PHE A 128 -7.96 -1.31 8.97
N SER A 129 -7.89 -1.19 7.64
CA SER A 129 -8.41 -2.18 6.72
C SER A 129 -7.56 -2.20 5.46
N ILE A 130 -7.18 -3.40 5.01
CA ILE A 130 -6.58 -3.62 3.69
C ILE A 130 -7.72 -3.66 2.67
N THR A 131 -7.78 -2.67 1.79
CA THR A 131 -8.97 -2.43 0.96
C THR A 131 -8.95 -3.26 -0.32
N GLN A 132 -7.82 -3.25 -1.03
CA GLN A 132 -7.64 -3.97 -2.28
C GLN A 132 -6.14 -4.22 -2.53
N THR A 133 -5.86 -5.17 -3.41
CA THR A 133 -4.51 -5.38 -3.96
C THR A 133 -4.58 -5.23 -5.48
N SER A 134 -3.51 -4.72 -6.08
CA SER A 134 -3.39 -4.62 -7.53
C SER A 134 -1.97 -4.94 -7.97
N ARG A 135 -1.77 -5.21 -9.25
CA ARG A 135 -0.45 -5.21 -9.86
C ARG A 135 -0.09 -3.80 -10.32
N SER A 136 1.17 -3.45 -10.17
CA SER A 136 1.77 -2.24 -10.75
C SER A 136 3.14 -2.63 -11.32
N PHE A 137 3.85 -1.66 -11.89
CA PHE A 137 5.20 -1.88 -12.38
C PHE A 137 6.12 -0.81 -11.83
N TRP A 138 7.38 -1.16 -11.62
CA TRP A 138 8.37 -0.21 -11.14
C TRP A 138 8.51 0.99 -12.08
N ARG A 139 8.52 2.20 -11.51
CA ARG A 139 8.47 3.49 -12.24
C ARG A 139 7.28 3.64 -13.20
N ALA A 140 6.22 2.86 -13.01
CA ALA A 140 5.06 2.80 -13.90
C ALA A 140 5.41 2.44 -15.36
N ASP A 141 6.52 1.73 -15.58
CA ASP A 141 6.93 1.22 -16.88
C ASP A 141 6.68 -0.29 -16.96
N VAL A 142 5.88 -0.72 -17.94
CA VAL A 142 5.49 -2.12 -18.15
C VAL A 142 6.68 -3.05 -18.41
N ASN A 143 7.82 -2.51 -18.85
CA ASN A 143 9.03 -3.28 -19.11
C ASN A 143 9.85 -3.55 -17.84
N ASN A 144 9.56 -2.86 -16.74
CA ASN A 144 10.26 -3.03 -15.47
C ASN A 144 9.64 -4.14 -14.62
N ALA A 145 10.29 -4.43 -13.48
CA ALA A 145 9.84 -5.46 -12.54
C ALA A 145 8.37 -5.26 -12.13
N PRO A 146 7.54 -6.32 -12.17
CA PRO A 146 6.16 -6.27 -11.72
C PRO A 146 6.11 -6.18 -10.20
N LEU A 147 5.29 -5.27 -9.68
CA LEU A 147 5.12 -5.02 -8.26
C LEU A 147 3.70 -5.38 -7.82
N MET A 148 3.60 -5.81 -6.57
CA MET A 148 2.33 -5.97 -5.88
C MET A 148 2.06 -4.73 -5.05
N ARG A 149 0.91 -4.09 -5.31
CA ARG A 149 0.44 -2.91 -4.60
C ARG A 149 -0.64 -3.30 -3.60
N VAL A 150 -0.40 -3.06 -2.32
CA VAL A 150 -1.39 -3.22 -1.25
C VAL A 150 -1.98 -1.87 -0.90
N TYR A 151 -3.29 -1.70 -1.06
CA TYR A 151 -3.99 -0.51 -0.59
C TYR A 151 -4.55 -0.72 0.81
N GLY A 152 -4.52 0.34 1.60
CA GLY A 152 -5.07 0.34 2.94
C GLY A 152 -5.60 1.68 3.35
N VAL A 153 -6.43 1.67 4.38
CA VAL A 153 -6.90 2.87 5.06
C VAL A 153 -6.88 2.62 6.56
N SER A 154 -6.65 3.67 7.34
CA SER A 154 -6.73 3.59 8.79
C SER A 154 -7.34 4.84 9.40
N TYR A 155 -7.87 4.68 10.61
CA TYR A 155 -8.54 5.73 11.37
C TYR A 155 -8.22 5.60 12.87
N PRO A 156 -8.25 6.71 13.63
CA PRO A 156 -8.09 6.69 15.09
C PRO A 156 -9.29 6.08 15.83
N ASP A 157 -10.42 5.88 15.14
CA ASP A 157 -11.63 5.29 15.70
C ASP A 157 -12.23 4.25 14.73
N LYS A 158 -12.71 3.13 15.29
CA LYS A 158 -13.43 2.08 14.58
C LYS A 158 -14.73 2.59 13.96
N LYS A 159 -15.40 3.59 14.55
CA LYS A 159 -16.63 4.17 13.96
C LYS A 159 -16.34 4.85 12.62
N LEU A 160 -15.20 5.54 12.51
CA LEU A 160 -14.77 6.19 11.27
C LEU A 160 -14.45 5.16 10.18
N LEU A 161 -13.78 4.06 10.55
CA LEU A 161 -13.53 2.97 9.61
C LEU A 161 -14.84 2.35 9.10
N LYS A 162 -15.80 2.05 9.99
CA LYS A 162 -17.12 1.54 9.58
C LYS A 162 -17.87 2.51 8.67
N LYS A 163 -17.81 3.82 8.95
CA LYS A 163 -18.41 4.85 8.08
C LYS A 163 -17.78 4.85 6.70
N TYR A 164 -16.46 4.71 6.61
CA TYR A 164 -15.74 4.59 5.35
C TYR A 164 -16.17 3.32 4.60
N GLU A 165 -16.17 2.16 5.26
CA GLU A 165 -16.57 0.88 4.66
C GLU A 165 -18.00 0.91 4.12
N HIS A 166 -18.92 1.51 4.89
CA HIS A 166 -20.30 1.72 4.44
C HIS A 166 -20.36 2.61 3.19
N ARG A 167 -19.63 3.72 3.16
CA ARG A 167 -19.55 4.60 1.98
C ARG A 167 -19.03 3.86 0.75
N ILE A 168 -17.97 3.06 0.90
CA ILE A 168 -17.39 2.27 -0.20
C ILE A 168 -18.37 1.20 -0.68
N ALA A 169 -19.07 0.51 0.23
CA ALA A 169 -20.08 -0.48 -0.12
C ALA A 169 -21.24 0.15 -0.91
N GLU A 170 -21.71 1.32 -0.49
CA GLU A 170 -22.74 2.08 -1.19
C GLU A 170 -22.28 2.58 -2.56
N ALA A 171 -21.02 3.01 -2.70
CA ALA A 171 -20.46 3.38 -3.99
C ALA A 171 -20.37 2.18 -4.96
N LYS A 172 -19.93 1.01 -4.48
CA LYS A 172 -19.86 -0.23 -5.29
C LYS A 172 -21.21 -0.68 -5.82
N LYS A 173 -22.30 -0.48 -5.05
CA LYS A 173 -23.66 -0.79 -5.52
C LYS A 173 -24.12 0.08 -6.69
N ARG A 174 -23.53 1.27 -6.84
CA ARG A 174 -23.87 2.28 -7.85
C ARG A 174 -22.85 2.34 -9.00
N ASP A 175 -21.95 1.38 -9.06
CA ASP A 175 -20.97 1.28 -10.15
C ASP A 175 -21.68 0.93 -11.45
N HIS A 176 -21.53 1.77 -12.48
CA HIS A 176 -22.14 1.56 -13.79
C HIS A 176 -21.72 0.24 -14.44
N ARG A 177 -20.54 -0.30 -14.10
CA ARG A 177 -20.04 -1.60 -14.57
C ARG A 177 -20.83 -2.76 -13.98
N VAL A 178 -21.33 -2.58 -12.76
CA VAL A 178 -22.15 -3.59 -12.07
C VAL A 178 -23.61 -3.43 -12.48
N LEU A 179 -24.13 -2.20 -12.49
CA LEU A 179 -25.52 -1.93 -12.82
C LEU A 179 -25.83 -2.16 -14.29
N GLY A 180 -24.95 -1.74 -15.20
CA GLY A 180 -25.16 -1.88 -16.64
C GLY A 180 -25.20 -3.35 -17.09
N LEU A 181 -24.39 -4.21 -16.48
CA LEU A 181 -24.47 -5.65 -16.69
C LEU A 181 -25.73 -6.25 -16.06
N LYS A 182 -26.13 -5.81 -14.86
CA LYS A 182 -27.34 -6.32 -14.17
C LYS A 182 -28.66 -5.92 -14.81
N GLN A 183 -28.68 -4.78 -15.50
CA GLN A 183 -29.86 -4.22 -16.15
C GLN A 183 -29.86 -4.50 -17.66
N ASP A 184 -28.97 -5.37 -18.14
CA ASP A 184 -28.83 -5.70 -19.56
C ASP A 184 -28.75 -4.46 -20.46
N LEU A 185 -27.94 -3.48 -20.05
CA LEU A 185 -27.72 -2.25 -20.84
C LEU A 185 -26.62 -2.47 -21.89
N TYR A 186 -25.57 -3.20 -21.53
CA TYR A 186 -24.48 -3.55 -22.43
C TYR A 186 -23.81 -4.86 -21.97
N PHE A 187 -22.93 -5.40 -22.81
CA PHE A 187 -22.03 -6.49 -22.44
C PHE A 187 -20.63 -6.29 -23.03
N PHE A 188 -19.66 -7.06 -22.52
CA PHE A 188 -18.30 -7.13 -23.04
C PHE A 188 -18.05 -8.48 -23.71
N SER A 189 -17.33 -8.47 -24.83
CA SER A 189 -16.90 -9.70 -25.51
C SER A 189 -15.38 -9.82 -25.51
N GLN A 190 -14.88 -11.04 -25.31
CA GLN A 190 -13.45 -11.34 -25.40
C GLN A 190 -12.89 -11.14 -26.81
N VAL A 191 -13.75 -11.16 -27.84
CA VAL A 191 -13.33 -10.93 -29.24
C VAL A 191 -12.97 -9.46 -29.51
N SER A 192 -13.37 -8.53 -28.63
CA SER A 192 -13.02 -7.12 -28.73
C SER A 192 -12.86 -6.51 -27.32
N PRO A 193 -11.72 -6.77 -26.65
CA PRO A 193 -11.46 -6.21 -25.32
C PRO A 193 -11.48 -4.68 -25.34
N GLY A 194 -12.22 -4.09 -24.40
CA GLY A 194 -12.39 -2.64 -24.30
C GLY A 194 -13.61 -2.09 -25.06
N SER A 195 -14.24 -2.88 -25.92
CA SER A 195 -15.50 -2.51 -26.60
C SER A 195 -16.71 -2.97 -25.80
N PHE A 196 -17.67 -2.07 -25.59
CA PHE A 196 -18.99 -2.41 -25.05
C PHE A 196 -20.01 -2.51 -26.19
N PHE A 197 -20.89 -3.50 -26.10
CA PHE A 197 -21.96 -3.72 -27.05
C PHE A 197 -23.29 -3.42 -26.37
N PHE A 198 -23.99 -2.38 -26.81
CA PHE A 198 -25.29 -2.02 -26.25
C PHE A 198 -26.33 -3.11 -26.53
N GLN A 199 -27.13 -3.39 -25.51
CA GLN A 199 -28.31 -4.23 -25.60
C GLN A 199 -29.55 -3.35 -25.76
N ALA A 200 -30.72 -3.96 -26.00
CA ALA A 200 -31.96 -3.24 -26.29
C ALA A 200 -32.38 -2.22 -25.20
N TYR A 201 -32.03 -2.45 -23.93
CA TYR A 201 -32.34 -1.51 -22.84
C TYR A 201 -31.29 -0.39 -22.67
N GLY A 202 -30.14 -0.49 -23.34
CA GLY A 202 -29.06 0.49 -23.27
C GLY A 202 -29.00 1.46 -24.45
N THR A 203 -29.85 1.28 -25.46
CA THR A 203 -30.03 2.17 -26.62
C THR A 203 -31.31 2.99 -26.49
#